data_AF-A0A7V8YDK6-F1
#
_entry.id   AF-A0A7V8YDK6-F1
#
_cell.length_a   1.000
_cell.length_b   1.000
_cell.length_c   1.000
_cell.angle_alpha   90.00
_cell.angle_beta   90.00
_cell.angle_gamma   90.00
#
_symmetry.space_group_name_H-M   'P 1'
#
loop_
_entity.id
_entity.type
_entity.pdbx_description
1 polymer ?
#
loop_
_entity_poly.entity_id
_entity_poly.type
_entity_poly.pdbx_seq_one_letter_code
_entity_poly.pdbx_strand_id
1 'polypeptide(L)'
;MTLRPLSDVAAELGLSPDHLVPYGRDKAKVSLEALDAPAAGKGRLVLVSAINPTPAGEGKTTVSVGLGMGLGRIGRKTAIALREPSLGPVFGMKGGATGGGAAQVEPAESINLHFTGDLHAVGAAHNLLAALVDNDLHWGSAVGLDARKTTWGRAIDMNDRSLRTVLTGLGGEGVPRETRFDITAASEVMAILCLSTSIADLQERLGRIRVGRRADGTPVTASDLGAAAAMTALLREALLPNLVQSREGGAAFVHGGPFANIAHGCSSLVATRLAVRHADWTVTEAGFGFDLGGEKFLDIKCRLGGLWPDAVVLVATVRALTAHGGAGEPDRDALSRGLANLEHHAETARGLGLPVVVALNVFATDSEGDLRQVEDWCAERSLVCARIEAFARGGDGAVALAEAVVSAGGGTRPAPSFVYPLEA
;
A
#
# COMPACT_ATOMS: atom_id res chain seq x y z
N MET A 1 -25.83 8.99 0.77
CA MET A 1 -25.89 7.89 -0.20
C MET A 1 -25.87 6.58 0.56
N THR A 2 -26.72 5.63 0.18
CA THR A 2 -26.72 4.27 0.72
C THR A 2 -25.69 3.46 -0.03
N LEU A 3 -24.86 2.68 0.67
CA LEU A 3 -23.89 1.78 0.04
C LEU A 3 -24.63 0.74 -0.82
N ARG A 4 -24.01 0.37 -1.95
CA ARG A 4 -24.56 -0.65 -2.84
C ARG A 4 -24.39 -2.04 -2.22
N PRO A 5 -25.26 -3.01 -2.56
CA PRO A 5 -24.97 -4.41 -2.29
C PRO A 5 -23.60 -4.77 -2.87
N LEU A 6 -22.74 -5.40 -2.06
CA LEU A 6 -21.39 -5.74 -2.52
C LEU A 6 -21.40 -6.74 -3.69
N SER A 7 -22.45 -7.56 -3.81
CA SER A 7 -22.69 -8.42 -4.96
C SER A 7 -22.70 -7.65 -6.28
N ASP A 8 -23.27 -6.44 -6.29
CA ASP A 8 -23.38 -5.63 -7.50
C ASP A 8 -22.02 -5.04 -7.88
N VAL A 9 -21.25 -4.64 -6.87
CA VAL A 9 -19.87 -4.14 -7.02
C VAL A 9 -18.96 -5.26 -7.57
N ALA A 10 -19.11 -6.47 -7.06
CA ALA A 10 -18.37 -7.64 -7.55
C ALA A 10 -18.80 -8.03 -8.98
N ALA A 11 -20.09 -8.00 -9.27
CA ALA A 11 -20.64 -8.30 -10.58
C ALA A 11 -20.17 -7.30 -11.66
N GLU A 12 -20.01 -6.02 -11.32
CA GLU A 12 -19.41 -5.04 -12.23
C GLU A 12 -17.98 -5.43 -12.62
N LEU A 13 -17.20 -5.97 -11.68
CA LEU A 13 -15.89 -6.53 -11.96
C LEU A 13 -15.93 -7.86 -12.74
N GLY A 14 -17.09 -8.50 -12.87
CA GLY A 14 -17.24 -9.82 -13.49
C GLY A 14 -16.80 -10.95 -12.55
N LEU A 15 -16.75 -10.70 -11.24
CA LEU A 15 -16.43 -11.72 -10.25
C LEU A 15 -17.65 -12.61 -9.99
N SER A 16 -17.47 -13.92 -10.13
CA SER A 16 -18.49 -14.90 -9.74
C SER A 16 -18.76 -14.83 -8.23
N PRO A 17 -20.02 -14.96 -7.78
CA PRO A 17 -20.34 -15.13 -6.36
C PRO A 17 -19.56 -16.27 -5.70
N ASP A 18 -19.21 -17.31 -6.44
CA ASP A 18 -18.43 -18.46 -5.93
C ASP A 18 -16.99 -18.09 -5.53
N HIS A 19 -16.47 -16.97 -6.03
CA HIS A 19 -15.17 -16.45 -5.63
C HIS A 19 -15.24 -15.51 -4.43
N LEU A 20 -16.43 -15.22 -3.91
CA LEU A 20 -16.62 -14.28 -2.80
C LEU A 20 -16.87 -15.04 -1.50
N VAL A 21 -16.12 -14.68 -0.47
CA VAL A 21 -16.36 -15.11 0.91
C VAL A 21 -16.86 -13.89 1.70
N PRO A 22 -18.18 -13.74 1.93
CA PRO A 22 -18.73 -12.54 2.54
C PRO A 22 -18.30 -12.34 4.00
N TYR A 23 -17.97 -11.11 4.37
CA TYR A 23 -17.74 -10.64 5.74
C TYR A 23 -18.81 -9.61 6.08
N GLY A 24 -19.98 -10.10 6.50
CA GLY A 24 -21.17 -9.27 6.62
C GLY A 24 -21.79 -8.98 5.26
N ARG A 25 -22.32 -7.77 5.06
CA ARG A 25 -23.06 -7.38 3.84
C ARG A 25 -22.28 -6.40 2.94
N ASP A 26 -21.20 -5.84 3.45
CA ASP A 26 -20.49 -4.68 2.90
C ASP A 26 -19.03 -4.97 2.55
N LYS A 27 -18.54 -6.19 2.84
CA LYS A 27 -17.17 -6.65 2.59
C LYS A 27 -17.16 -8.12 2.16
N ALA A 28 -16.17 -8.53 1.38
CA ALA A 28 -15.91 -9.94 1.08
C ALA A 28 -14.43 -10.17 0.82
N LYS A 29 -13.92 -11.36 1.19
CA LYS A 29 -12.64 -11.85 0.66
C LYS A 29 -12.86 -12.42 -0.74
N VAL A 30 -11.86 -12.26 -1.62
CA VAL A 30 -11.90 -12.77 -2.99
C VAL A 30 -10.90 -13.91 -3.15
N SER A 31 -11.38 -15.07 -3.60
CA SER A 31 -10.57 -16.24 -3.87
C SER A 31 -9.48 -15.92 -4.91
N LEU A 32 -8.28 -16.48 -4.72
CA LEU A 32 -7.20 -16.35 -5.69
C LEU A 32 -7.53 -17.05 -7.02
N GLU A 33 -8.47 -18.01 -7.04
CA GLU A 33 -8.97 -18.65 -8.26
C GLU A 33 -9.61 -17.65 -9.24
N ALA A 34 -10.05 -16.47 -8.75
CA ALA A 34 -10.49 -15.39 -9.63
C ALA A 34 -9.36 -14.85 -10.54
N LEU A 35 -8.09 -15.18 -10.26
CA LEU A 35 -6.96 -14.92 -11.16
C LEU A 35 -6.89 -15.90 -12.33
N ASP A 36 -7.65 -17.00 -12.32
CA ASP A 36 -7.68 -17.99 -13.41
C ASP A 36 -8.80 -17.70 -14.42
N ALA A 37 -9.85 -16.99 -13.98
CA ALA A 37 -10.95 -16.54 -14.84
C ALA A 37 -10.43 -15.75 -16.06
N PRO A 38 -11.05 -15.84 -17.24
CA PRO A 38 -10.64 -15.07 -18.41
C PRO A 38 -10.50 -13.58 -18.07
N ALA A 39 -9.39 -12.96 -18.45
CA ALA A 39 -9.18 -11.54 -18.20
C ALA A 39 -10.24 -10.70 -18.95
N ALA A 40 -10.75 -9.65 -18.30
CA ALA A 40 -11.67 -8.70 -18.95
C ALA A 40 -10.99 -7.89 -20.09
N GLY A 41 -9.66 -7.95 -20.15
CA GLY A 41 -8.81 -7.32 -21.16
C GLY A 41 -7.36 -7.22 -20.67
N LYS A 42 -6.57 -6.35 -21.29
CA LYS A 42 -5.29 -5.90 -20.72
C LYS A 42 -5.60 -4.67 -19.86
N GLY A 43 -5.96 -4.85 -18.60
CA GLY A 43 -6.22 -3.73 -17.70
C GLY A 43 -5.04 -2.76 -17.63
N ARG A 44 -5.32 -1.47 -17.48
CA ARG A 44 -4.32 -0.41 -17.34
C ARG A 44 -4.01 -0.21 -15.86
N LEU A 45 -2.76 0.11 -15.53
CA LEU A 45 -2.31 0.31 -14.16
C LEU A 45 -1.85 1.75 -13.95
N VAL A 46 -2.43 2.42 -12.97
CA VAL A 46 -2.06 3.79 -12.58
C VAL A 46 -1.45 3.75 -11.19
N LEU A 47 -0.22 4.26 -11.07
CA LEU A 47 0.43 4.46 -9.78
C LEU A 47 0.20 5.88 -9.31
N VAL A 48 -0.52 6.03 -8.20
CA VAL A 48 -0.62 7.30 -7.48
C VAL A 48 0.50 7.39 -6.46
N SER A 49 1.35 8.38 -6.62
CA SER A 49 2.40 8.76 -5.68
C SER A 49 2.26 10.23 -5.30
N ALA A 50 3.22 10.80 -4.59
CA ALA A 50 3.21 12.20 -4.19
C ALA A 50 4.60 12.80 -4.21
N ILE A 51 4.65 14.12 -4.05
CA ILE A 51 5.84 14.83 -3.59
C ILE A 51 6.26 14.35 -2.18
N ASN A 52 7.42 14.80 -1.69
CA ASN A 52 7.86 14.45 -0.35
C ASN A 52 6.82 14.93 0.69
N PRO A 53 6.43 14.07 1.65
CA PRO A 53 5.36 14.38 2.57
C PRO A 53 5.75 15.54 3.50
N THR A 54 4.80 16.43 3.73
CA THR A 54 4.90 17.56 4.65
C THR A 54 3.89 17.41 5.79
N PRO A 55 4.07 18.10 6.93
CA PRO A 55 3.06 18.11 7.99
C PRO A 55 1.68 18.61 7.53
N ALA A 56 1.62 19.34 6.42
CA ALA A 56 0.40 19.93 5.87
C ALA A 56 -0.52 18.90 5.19
N GLY A 57 0.03 17.74 4.81
CA GLY A 57 -0.68 16.61 4.22
C GLY A 57 -1.06 16.81 2.75
N GLU A 58 -0.65 15.88 1.88
CA GLU A 58 -0.89 16.00 0.43
C GLU A 58 -2.24 15.41 0.00
N GLY A 59 -2.83 14.52 0.83
CA GLY A 59 -4.10 13.87 0.52
C GLY A 59 -4.01 12.77 -0.54
N LYS A 60 -2.85 12.11 -0.68
CA LYS A 60 -2.61 11.07 -1.71
C LYS A 60 -3.72 10.02 -1.78
N THR A 61 -4.13 9.43 -0.66
CA THR A 61 -5.16 8.39 -0.67
C THR A 61 -6.54 8.94 -1.05
N THR A 62 -6.86 10.18 -0.69
CA THR A 62 -8.06 10.88 -1.17
C THR A 62 -8.03 11.05 -2.69
N VAL A 63 -6.87 11.39 -3.26
CA VAL A 63 -6.69 11.46 -4.72
C VAL A 63 -6.78 10.08 -5.37
N SER A 64 -6.20 9.03 -4.77
CA SER A 64 -6.32 7.65 -5.28
C SER A 64 -7.79 7.21 -5.38
N VAL A 65 -8.57 7.44 -4.32
CA VAL A 65 -10.00 7.11 -4.30
C VAL A 65 -10.79 8.01 -5.25
N GLY A 66 -10.51 9.32 -5.22
CA GLY A 66 -11.15 10.31 -6.09
C GLY A 66 -10.94 10.00 -7.57
N LEU A 67 -9.71 9.67 -7.98
CA LEU A 67 -9.38 9.25 -9.33
C LEU A 67 -10.16 7.99 -9.73
N GLY A 68 -10.26 7.00 -8.84
CA GLY A 68 -11.07 5.81 -9.08
C GLY A 68 -12.55 6.13 -9.33
N MET A 69 -13.12 7.04 -8.53
CA MET A 69 -14.48 7.54 -8.73
C MET A 69 -14.62 8.33 -10.04
N GLY A 70 -13.69 9.23 -10.35
CA GLY A 70 -13.68 10.03 -11.58
C GLY A 70 -13.59 9.16 -12.84
N LEU A 71 -12.77 8.11 -12.83
CA LEU A 71 -12.71 7.13 -13.91
C LEU A 71 -14.06 6.42 -14.11
N GLY A 72 -14.74 6.06 -13.02
CA GLY A 72 -16.11 5.54 -13.07
C GLY A 72 -17.11 6.54 -13.69
N ARG A 73 -17.01 7.83 -13.34
CA ARG A 73 -17.87 8.89 -13.91
C ARG A 73 -17.71 9.07 -15.41
N ILE A 74 -16.51 8.86 -15.95
CA ILE A 74 -16.25 8.90 -17.39
C ILE A 74 -16.46 7.53 -18.08
N GLY A 75 -17.16 6.61 -17.42
CA GLY A 75 -17.59 5.33 -18.00
C GLY A 75 -16.48 4.27 -18.10
N ARG A 76 -15.39 4.39 -17.32
CA ARG A 76 -14.35 3.35 -17.26
C ARG A 76 -14.62 2.38 -16.14
N LYS A 77 -14.61 1.08 -16.47
CA LYS A 77 -14.67 0.02 -15.45
C LYS A 77 -13.38 0.05 -14.63
N THR A 78 -13.50 0.39 -13.34
CA THR A 78 -12.34 0.76 -12.52
C THR A 78 -12.30 -0.03 -11.21
N ALA A 79 -11.09 -0.39 -10.78
CA ALA A 79 -10.82 -0.95 -9.46
C ALA A 79 -9.70 -0.17 -8.76
N ILE A 80 -9.85 0.06 -7.46
CA ILE A 80 -8.81 0.68 -6.64
C ILE A 80 -8.08 -0.42 -5.83
N ALA A 81 -6.78 -0.30 -5.60
CA ALA A 81 -6.02 -1.19 -4.71
C ALA A 81 -5.27 -0.38 -3.63
N LEU A 82 -5.75 -0.42 -2.40
CA LEU A 82 -5.20 0.31 -1.25
C LEU A 82 -4.66 -0.62 -0.17
N ARG A 83 -3.90 -0.02 0.75
CA ARG A 83 -3.39 -0.70 1.95
C ARG A 83 -4.42 -0.66 3.06
N GLU A 84 -4.44 -1.71 3.87
CA GLU A 84 -5.14 -1.71 5.16
C GLU A 84 -4.35 -0.84 6.16
N PRO A 85 -5.01 0.10 6.86
CA PRO A 85 -4.38 0.86 7.94
C PRO A 85 -4.12 -0.03 9.16
N SER A 86 -2.99 0.21 9.84
CA SER A 86 -2.76 -0.34 11.18
C SER A 86 -3.77 0.19 12.19
N LEU A 87 -4.18 -0.66 13.12
CA LEU A 87 -5.13 -0.37 14.20
C LEU A 87 -4.55 0.61 15.23
N GLY A 88 -3.31 0.39 15.67
CA GLY A 88 -2.67 1.18 16.74
C GLY A 88 -2.73 2.70 16.51
N PRO A 89 -2.34 3.22 15.33
CA PRO A 89 -2.39 4.64 15.01
C PRO A 89 -3.77 5.29 15.06
N VAL A 90 -4.85 4.52 14.86
CA VAL A 90 -6.24 5.02 14.88
C VAL A 90 -6.63 5.53 16.27
N PHE A 91 -6.09 4.92 17.33
CA PHE A 91 -6.27 5.38 18.71
C PHE A 91 -5.26 6.47 19.13
N GLY A 92 -4.46 6.97 18.17
CA GLY A 92 -3.50 8.07 18.36
C GLY A 92 -3.95 9.36 17.67
N MET A 93 -3.03 10.02 16.96
CA MET A 93 -3.29 11.28 16.24
C MET A 93 -3.51 11.09 14.72
N LYS A 94 -3.32 9.89 14.17
CA LYS A 94 -3.29 9.70 12.71
C LYS A 94 -4.71 9.42 12.20
N GLY A 95 -5.20 10.29 11.32
CA GLY A 95 -6.48 10.09 10.62
C GLY A 95 -6.48 8.83 9.72
N GLY A 96 -7.68 8.36 9.37
CA GLY A 96 -7.90 7.11 8.64
C GLY A 96 -7.22 7.05 7.26
N ALA A 97 -6.79 5.86 6.86
CA ALA A 97 -6.15 5.61 5.55
C ALA A 97 -7.15 5.19 4.47
N THR A 98 -8.41 5.60 4.60
CA THR A 98 -9.52 5.22 3.71
C THR A 98 -9.92 6.34 2.73
N GLY A 99 -9.09 7.39 2.61
CA GLY A 99 -9.42 8.62 1.89
C GLY A 99 -10.07 9.68 2.80
N GLY A 100 -10.70 10.69 2.21
CA GLY A 100 -11.22 11.85 2.94
C GLY A 100 -12.42 12.51 2.28
N GLY A 101 -13.32 13.05 3.09
CA GLY A 101 -14.48 13.81 2.62
C GLY A 101 -15.42 12.95 1.76
N ALA A 102 -15.77 13.43 0.57
CA ALA A 102 -16.60 12.71 -0.38
C ALA A 102 -15.85 11.58 -1.11
N ALA A 103 -14.52 11.56 -1.09
CA ALA A 103 -13.67 10.54 -1.72
C ALA A 103 -13.11 9.57 -0.68
N GLN A 104 -13.95 8.61 -0.26
CA GLN A 104 -13.63 7.59 0.74
C GLN A 104 -13.98 6.17 0.28
N VAL A 105 -13.28 5.19 0.84
CA VAL A 105 -13.63 3.76 0.76
C VAL A 105 -14.43 3.38 2.01
N GLU A 106 -15.46 2.58 1.81
CA GLU A 106 -16.49 2.26 2.81
C GLU A 106 -16.65 0.74 2.96
N PRO A 107 -16.98 0.23 4.16
CA PRO A 107 -17.20 0.98 5.42
C PRO A 107 -15.90 1.42 6.10
N ALA A 108 -15.67 2.73 6.21
CA ALA A 108 -14.41 3.27 6.72
C ALA A 108 -14.12 2.86 8.18
N GLU A 109 -15.15 2.79 9.03
CA GLU A 109 -15.01 2.38 10.44
C GLU A 109 -14.46 0.95 10.56
N SER A 110 -15.02 0.01 9.79
CA SER A 110 -14.57 -1.37 9.81
C SER A 110 -13.14 -1.50 9.29
N ILE A 111 -12.78 -0.78 8.21
CA ILE A 111 -11.43 -0.80 7.63
C ILE A 111 -10.39 -0.25 8.60
N ASN A 112 -10.72 0.78 9.39
CA ASN A 112 -9.80 1.37 10.37
C ASN A 112 -9.70 0.55 11.68
N LEU A 113 -10.53 -0.47 11.87
CA LEU A 113 -10.53 -1.30 13.08
C LEU A 113 -10.02 -2.72 12.80
N HIS A 114 -10.88 -3.73 12.95
CA HIS A 114 -10.49 -5.14 12.78
C HIS A 114 -10.61 -5.63 11.34
N PHE A 115 -11.33 -4.88 10.51
CA PHE A 115 -11.65 -5.21 9.14
C PHE A 115 -12.07 -6.67 8.93
N THR A 116 -11.25 -7.46 8.23
CA THR A 116 -11.43 -8.90 8.00
C THR A 116 -10.46 -9.77 8.80
N GLY A 117 -9.64 -9.15 9.66
CA GLY A 117 -8.73 -9.83 10.58
C GLY A 117 -7.32 -10.08 10.05
N ASP A 118 -6.94 -9.50 8.91
CA ASP A 118 -5.65 -9.78 8.25
C ASP A 118 -4.45 -9.37 9.11
N LEU A 119 -4.51 -8.19 9.74
CA LEU A 119 -3.48 -7.75 10.69
C LEU A 119 -3.38 -8.67 11.92
N HIS A 120 -4.51 -9.23 12.40
CA HIS A 120 -4.49 -10.19 13.50
C HIS A 120 -3.80 -11.50 13.09
N ALA A 121 -4.09 -11.99 11.89
CA ALA A 121 -3.45 -13.19 11.34
C ALA A 121 -1.93 -12.99 11.15
N VAL A 122 -1.51 -11.82 10.65
CA VAL A 122 -0.07 -11.46 10.55
C VAL A 122 0.59 -11.41 11.92
N GLY A 123 -0.05 -10.79 12.91
CA GLY A 123 0.44 -10.76 14.30
C GLY A 123 0.57 -12.17 14.89
N ALA A 124 -0.44 -13.03 14.70
CA ALA A 124 -0.44 -14.41 15.16
C ALA A 124 0.70 -15.22 14.52
N ALA A 125 0.87 -15.14 13.20
CA ALA A 125 1.95 -15.84 12.49
C ALA A 125 3.35 -15.36 12.94
N HIS A 126 3.54 -14.05 13.09
CA HIS A 126 4.79 -13.48 13.59
C HIS A 126 5.12 -13.97 15.01
N ASN A 127 4.14 -13.94 15.90
CA ASN A 127 4.32 -14.32 17.31
C ASN A 127 4.42 -15.84 17.50
N LEU A 128 3.83 -16.65 16.62
CA LEU A 128 4.08 -18.09 16.57
C LEU A 128 5.56 -18.37 16.29
N LEU A 129 6.17 -17.70 15.31
CA LEU A 129 7.59 -17.85 15.03
C LEU A 129 8.45 -17.41 16.23
N ALA A 130 8.09 -16.32 16.89
CA ALA A 130 8.77 -15.87 18.11
C ALA A 130 8.65 -16.89 19.26
N ALA A 131 7.49 -17.52 19.43
CA ALA A 131 7.29 -18.57 20.42
C ALA A 131 8.12 -19.83 20.12
N LEU A 132 8.19 -20.24 18.85
CA LEU A 132 9.01 -21.38 18.42
C LEU A 132 10.51 -21.10 18.61
N VAL A 133 10.96 -19.87 18.36
CA VAL A 133 12.34 -19.42 18.66
C VAL A 133 12.65 -19.59 20.15
N ASP A 134 11.79 -19.12 21.04
CA ASP A 134 12.08 -19.22 22.48
C ASP A 134 11.90 -20.65 23.02
N ASN A 135 11.00 -21.44 22.43
CA ASN A 135 10.85 -22.87 22.72
C ASN A 135 12.09 -23.69 22.31
N ASP A 136 12.69 -23.36 21.15
CA ASP A 136 13.95 -23.94 20.69
C ASP A 136 15.09 -23.70 21.68
N LEU A 137 15.20 -22.45 22.14
CA LEU A 137 16.19 -22.03 23.13
C LEU A 137 15.98 -22.70 24.49
N HIS A 138 14.72 -22.88 24.92
CA HIS A 138 14.40 -23.50 26.21
C HIS A 138 14.75 -25.00 26.23
N TRP A 139 14.34 -25.76 25.23
CA TRP A 139 14.58 -27.21 25.18
C TRP A 139 15.96 -27.59 24.64
N GLY A 140 16.69 -26.63 24.03
CA GLY A 140 18.03 -26.86 23.48
C GLY A 140 18.01 -27.79 22.26
N SER A 141 17.24 -27.44 21.23
CA SER A 141 17.06 -28.32 20.06
C SER A 141 18.32 -28.46 19.17
N ALA A 142 18.27 -29.43 18.24
CA ALA A 142 19.29 -29.65 17.22
C ALA A 142 19.54 -28.44 16.29
N VAL A 143 18.65 -27.44 16.25
CA VAL A 143 18.78 -26.24 15.41
C VAL A 143 19.96 -25.36 15.87
N GLY A 144 20.26 -25.33 17.17
CA GLY A 144 21.45 -24.71 17.74
C GLY A 144 21.45 -23.18 17.74
N LEU A 145 20.30 -22.53 17.92
CA LEU A 145 20.17 -21.08 17.95
C LEU A 145 20.91 -20.46 19.16
N ASP A 146 21.68 -19.39 18.95
CA ASP A 146 22.31 -18.62 20.04
C ASP A 146 21.39 -17.48 20.48
N ALA A 147 20.94 -17.49 21.74
CA ALA A 147 20.02 -16.51 22.30
C ALA A 147 20.49 -15.05 22.13
N ARG A 148 21.81 -14.80 22.14
CA ARG A 148 22.41 -13.45 21.97
C ARG A 148 22.44 -13.00 20.51
N LYS A 149 22.27 -13.93 19.58
CA LYS A 149 22.28 -13.70 18.12
C LYS A 149 20.89 -13.83 17.50
N THR A 150 19.85 -13.99 18.32
CA THR A 150 18.45 -13.97 17.88
C THR A 150 18.04 -12.54 17.53
N THR A 151 17.57 -12.34 16.31
CA THR A 151 17.16 -11.02 15.78
C THR A 151 15.63 -10.88 15.68
N TRP A 152 14.91 -12.02 15.68
CA TRP A 152 13.46 -12.04 15.62
C TRP A 152 12.84 -11.50 16.92
N GLY A 153 12.00 -10.48 16.74
CA GLY A 153 11.25 -9.84 17.82
C GLY A 153 9.86 -10.45 17.98
N ARG A 154 8.94 -9.64 18.49
CA ARG A 154 7.50 -9.90 18.56
C ARG A 154 6.75 -8.77 17.88
N ALA A 155 5.45 -8.96 17.66
CA ALA A 155 4.61 -7.95 17.02
C ALA A 155 3.30 -7.74 17.77
N ILE A 156 2.86 -6.48 17.85
CA ILE A 156 1.53 -6.11 18.31
C ILE A 156 1.05 -4.89 17.54
N ASP A 157 -0.21 -4.86 17.12
CA ASP A 157 -0.73 -3.72 16.35
C ASP A 157 -1.25 -2.60 17.25
N MET A 158 -0.38 -2.14 18.16
CA MET A 158 -0.65 -1.07 19.12
C MET A 158 0.53 -0.10 19.18
N ASN A 159 0.22 1.18 19.41
CA ASN A 159 1.25 2.20 19.63
C ASN A 159 1.79 2.15 21.06
N ASP A 160 2.50 1.06 21.40
CA ASP A 160 3.06 0.85 22.73
C ASP A 160 4.58 1.05 22.75
N ARG A 161 5.01 2.21 23.28
CA ARG A 161 6.44 2.53 23.39
C ARG A 161 7.16 1.73 24.47
N SER A 162 6.46 1.18 25.46
CA SER A 162 7.06 0.48 26.59
C SER A 162 7.66 -0.87 26.17
N LEU A 163 7.18 -1.43 25.05
CA LEU A 163 7.61 -2.74 24.52
C LEU A 163 8.76 -2.65 23.50
N ARG A 164 9.34 -1.46 23.26
CA ARG A 164 10.45 -1.27 22.30
C ARG A 164 11.69 -2.07 22.67
N THR A 165 11.95 -2.23 23.97
CA THR A 165 13.04 -3.05 24.51
C THR A 165 12.55 -3.70 25.78
N VAL A 166 12.54 -5.03 25.82
CA VAL A 166 12.09 -5.80 26.97
C VAL A 166 13.01 -6.98 27.25
N LEU A 167 13.09 -7.39 28.51
CA LEU A 167 13.70 -8.66 28.90
C LEU A 167 12.61 -9.72 29.04
N THR A 168 12.80 -10.87 28.39
CA THR A 168 11.88 -12.02 28.44
C THR A 168 12.58 -13.26 28.98
N GLY A 169 11.84 -14.34 29.25
CA GLY A 169 12.42 -15.59 29.76
C GLY A 169 12.89 -15.54 31.22
N LEU A 170 12.36 -14.61 32.01
CA LEU A 170 12.65 -14.48 33.44
C LEU A 170 11.80 -15.46 34.28
N GLY A 171 12.07 -15.53 35.59
CA GLY A 171 11.28 -16.34 36.53
C GLY A 171 11.59 -17.84 36.52
N GLY A 172 12.60 -18.29 35.78
CA GLY A 172 12.92 -19.71 35.62
C GLY A 172 12.11 -20.41 34.51
N GLU A 173 11.28 -19.65 33.78
CA GLU A 173 10.35 -20.16 32.76
C GLU A 173 10.94 -20.17 31.33
N GLY A 174 12.22 -19.79 31.17
CA GLY A 174 12.84 -19.65 29.84
C GLY A 174 14.30 -19.25 29.89
N VAL A 175 14.86 -18.95 28.72
CA VAL A 175 16.21 -18.39 28.57
C VAL A 175 16.12 -16.86 28.59
N PRO A 176 16.68 -16.18 29.61
CA PRO A 176 16.65 -14.72 29.66
C PRO A 176 17.30 -14.08 28.44
N ARG A 177 16.57 -13.18 27.75
CA ARG A 177 17.14 -12.39 26.64
C ARG A 177 16.42 -11.07 26.43
N GLU A 178 17.16 -10.13 25.84
CA GLU A 178 16.59 -8.90 25.30
C GLU A 178 15.83 -9.19 24.00
N THR A 179 14.68 -8.54 23.85
CA THR A 179 13.86 -8.57 22.64
C THR A 179 13.08 -7.27 22.50
N ARG A 180 12.28 -7.16 21.43
CA ARG A 180 11.48 -5.98 21.11
C ARG A 180 10.11 -6.37 20.56
N PHE A 181 9.16 -5.46 20.66
CA PHE A 181 7.93 -5.51 19.90
C PHE A 181 7.92 -4.43 18.82
N ASP A 182 7.66 -4.85 17.59
CA ASP A 182 7.40 -3.96 16.47
C ASP A 182 5.89 -3.85 16.23
N ILE A 183 5.42 -2.75 15.63
CA ILE A 183 4.03 -2.68 15.19
C ILE A 183 3.80 -3.72 14.07
N THR A 184 2.66 -4.39 14.04
CA THR A 184 2.45 -5.54 13.12
C THR A 184 2.72 -5.24 11.64
N ALA A 185 2.41 -4.03 11.17
CA ALA A 185 2.72 -3.58 9.81
C ALA A 185 4.23 -3.52 9.47
N ALA A 186 5.10 -3.48 10.48
CA ALA A 186 6.56 -3.51 10.34
C ALA A 186 7.12 -4.94 10.24
N SER A 187 6.30 -5.96 10.48
CA SER A 187 6.71 -7.37 10.40
C SER A 187 7.13 -7.77 8.99
N GLU A 188 8.21 -8.55 8.86
CA GLU A 188 8.59 -9.18 7.59
C GLU A 188 7.48 -10.09 7.05
N VAL A 189 6.65 -10.67 7.94
CA VAL A 189 5.45 -11.44 7.56
C VAL A 189 4.47 -10.58 6.75
N MET A 190 4.28 -9.30 7.12
CA MET A 190 3.43 -8.38 6.35
C MET A 190 4.01 -8.12 4.95
N ALA A 191 5.33 -7.89 4.86
CA ALA A 191 6.00 -7.69 3.58
C ALA A 191 5.89 -8.94 2.69
N ILE A 192 6.08 -10.13 3.26
CA ILE A 192 5.93 -11.41 2.58
C ILE A 192 4.50 -11.61 2.09
N LEU A 193 3.48 -11.38 2.93
CA LEU A 193 2.08 -11.48 2.54
C LEU A 193 1.76 -10.54 1.36
N CYS A 194 2.31 -9.33 1.38
CA CYS A 194 2.09 -8.35 0.32
C CYS A 194 2.82 -8.69 -1.00
N LEU A 195 3.91 -9.48 -0.97
CA LEU A 195 4.66 -9.85 -2.17
C LEU A 195 4.37 -11.28 -2.65
N SER A 196 3.59 -12.06 -1.89
CA SER A 196 3.25 -13.43 -2.24
C SER A 196 2.22 -13.47 -3.37
N THR A 197 2.33 -14.49 -4.22
CA THR A 197 1.46 -14.71 -5.39
C THR A 197 0.53 -15.91 -5.25
N SER A 198 0.81 -16.80 -4.29
CA SER A 198 0.04 -18.01 -3.98
C SER A 198 0.35 -18.48 -2.57
N ILE A 199 -0.39 -19.47 -2.07
CA ILE A 199 -0.12 -20.12 -0.78
C ILE A 199 1.26 -20.81 -0.78
N ALA A 200 1.65 -21.42 -1.90
CA ALA A 200 2.95 -22.08 -2.02
C ALA A 200 4.12 -21.06 -1.96
N ASP A 201 4.00 -19.95 -2.69
CA ASP A 201 4.98 -18.85 -2.67
C ASP A 201 5.05 -18.18 -1.29
N LEU A 202 3.90 -18.01 -0.62
CA LEU A 202 3.83 -17.55 0.76
C LEU A 202 4.64 -18.45 1.70
N GLN A 203 4.40 -19.77 1.67
CA GLN A 203 5.10 -20.72 2.52
C GLN A 203 6.61 -20.73 2.27
N GLU A 204 7.04 -20.71 1.00
CA GLU A 204 8.45 -20.67 0.63
C GLU A 204 9.13 -19.41 1.18
N ARG A 205 8.50 -18.25 1.04
CA ARG A 205 9.02 -16.98 1.55
C ARG A 205 9.10 -16.96 3.07
N LEU A 206 8.05 -17.42 3.76
CA LEU A 206 8.05 -17.55 5.22
C LEU A 206 9.19 -18.46 5.68
N GLY A 207 9.42 -19.57 5.00
CA GLY A 207 10.51 -20.50 5.32
C GLY A 207 11.91 -19.87 5.24
N ARG A 208 12.12 -18.86 4.39
CA ARG A 208 13.40 -18.16 4.22
C ARG A 208 13.66 -17.06 5.25
N ILE A 209 12.68 -16.70 6.10
CA ILE A 209 12.85 -15.70 7.16
C ILE A 209 14.03 -16.13 8.04
N ARG A 210 14.99 -15.22 8.28
CA ARG A 210 16.12 -15.46 9.18
C ARG A 210 15.78 -14.96 10.58
N VAL A 211 15.81 -15.85 11.56
CA VAL A 211 15.43 -15.53 12.95
C VAL A 211 16.61 -15.22 13.86
N GLY A 212 17.80 -15.64 13.46
CA GLY A 212 19.03 -15.45 14.21
C GLY A 212 20.16 -16.28 13.62
N ARG A 213 21.15 -16.61 14.45
CA ARG A 213 22.32 -17.39 14.03
C ARG A 213 22.72 -18.39 15.10
N ARG A 214 23.39 -19.45 14.67
CA ARG A 214 24.09 -20.40 15.54
C ARG A 214 25.36 -19.77 16.13
N ALA A 215 26.01 -20.50 17.04
CA ALA A 215 27.29 -20.08 17.64
C ALA A 215 28.38 -19.82 16.57
N ASP A 216 28.44 -20.65 15.53
CA ASP A 216 29.37 -20.54 14.40
C ASP A 216 29.03 -19.42 13.39
N GLY A 217 27.88 -18.76 13.55
CA GLY A 217 27.41 -17.69 12.67
C GLY A 217 26.52 -18.12 11.51
N THR A 218 26.28 -19.43 11.34
CA THR A 218 25.34 -19.96 10.34
C THR A 218 23.93 -19.40 10.61
N PRO A 219 23.22 -18.86 9.59
CA PRO A 219 21.88 -18.35 9.77
C PRO A 219 20.90 -19.48 10.12
N VAL A 220 19.95 -19.19 11.00
CA VAL A 220 18.81 -20.05 11.29
C VAL A 220 17.56 -19.43 10.69
N THR A 221 16.79 -20.23 10.00
CA THR A 221 15.57 -19.84 9.29
C THR A 221 14.30 -20.32 10.00
N ALA A 222 13.15 -19.77 9.60
CA ALA A 222 11.86 -20.27 10.07
C ALA A 222 11.60 -21.73 9.65
N SER A 223 12.14 -22.17 8.50
CA SER A 223 12.06 -23.59 8.09
C SER A 223 12.89 -24.51 8.99
N ASP A 224 14.06 -24.08 9.47
CA ASP A 224 14.87 -24.87 10.41
C ASP A 224 14.10 -25.13 11.72
N LEU A 225 13.24 -24.19 12.13
CA LEU A 225 12.34 -24.31 13.28
C LEU A 225 11.01 -25.02 12.97
N GLY A 226 10.79 -25.48 11.74
CA GLY A 226 9.54 -26.09 11.31
C GLY A 226 8.33 -25.15 11.29
N ALA A 227 8.54 -23.82 11.29
CA ALA A 227 7.48 -22.84 11.48
C ALA A 227 6.69 -22.52 10.20
N ALA A 228 7.28 -22.70 9.02
CA ALA A 228 6.75 -22.19 7.75
C ALA A 228 5.31 -22.65 7.44
N ALA A 229 5.02 -23.95 7.59
CA ALA A 229 3.69 -24.50 7.31
C ALA A 229 2.64 -23.98 8.30
N ALA A 230 2.97 -23.89 9.58
CA ALA A 230 2.05 -23.42 10.62
C ALA A 230 1.75 -21.92 10.46
N MET A 231 2.76 -21.11 10.15
CA MET A 231 2.56 -19.69 9.79
C MET A 231 1.68 -19.52 8.55
N THR A 232 1.89 -20.37 7.53
CA THR A 232 1.07 -20.36 6.31
C THR A 232 -0.39 -20.69 6.60
N ALA A 233 -0.64 -21.67 7.48
CA ALA A 233 -2.01 -22.03 7.89
C ALA A 233 -2.74 -20.85 8.55
N LEU A 234 -2.05 -20.09 9.42
CA LEU A 234 -2.61 -18.88 10.04
C LEU A 234 -2.91 -17.77 9.04
N LEU A 235 -2.19 -17.71 7.92
CA LEU A 235 -2.31 -16.66 6.91
C LEU A 235 -3.17 -17.06 5.70
N ARG A 236 -3.71 -18.28 5.67
CA ARG A 236 -4.41 -18.82 4.49
C ARG A 236 -5.57 -17.93 4.03
N GLU A 237 -6.40 -17.47 4.96
CA GLU A 237 -7.51 -16.55 4.66
C GLU A 237 -7.02 -15.10 4.49
N ALA A 238 -6.01 -14.71 5.26
CA ALA A 238 -5.42 -13.37 5.20
C ALA A 238 -4.68 -13.08 3.89
N LEU A 239 -4.38 -14.10 3.07
CA LEU A 239 -3.83 -13.90 1.72
C LEU A 239 -4.90 -13.49 0.69
N LEU A 240 -6.18 -13.70 0.99
CA LEU A 240 -7.28 -13.38 0.07
C LEU A 240 -7.62 -11.89 0.14
N PRO A 241 -7.53 -11.14 -0.99
CA PRO A 241 -7.83 -9.71 -1.01
C PRO A 241 -9.26 -9.37 -0.60
N ASN A 242 -9.42 -8.27 0.12
CA ASN A 242 -10.73 -7.83 0.61
C ASN A 242 -11.35 -6.84 -0.37
N LEU A 243 -12.50 -7.19 -0.94
CA LEU A 243 -13.33 -6.33 -1.77
C LEU A 243 -14.29 -5.52 -0.89
N VAL A 244 -14.27 -4.21 -1.11
CA VAL A 244 -15.11 -3.16 -0.54
C VAL A 244 -15.53 -2.22 -1.68
N GLN A 245 -16.12 -1.07 -1.35
CA GLN A 245 -16.53 -0.08 -2.35
C GLN A 245 -16.13 1.35 -1.96
N SER A 246 -15.98 2.21 -2.94
CA SER A 246 -15.91 3.65 -2.75
C SER A 246 -17.28 4.18 -2.32
N ARG A 247 -17.34 5.40 -1.78
CA ARG A 247 -18.59 6.08 -1.39
C ARG A 247 -19.61 6.23 -2.54
N GLU A 248 -19.13 6.22 -3.79
CA GLU A 248 -19.94 6.23 -5.01
C GLU A 248 -20.20 4.82 -5.58
N GLY A 249 -19.80 3.78 -4.87
CA GLY A 249 -20.09 2.39 -5.23
C GLY A 249 -19.14 1.77 -6.25
N GLY A 250 -17.95 2.35 -6.47
CA GLY A 250 -16.91 1.77 -7.31
C GLY A 250 -16.05 0.74 -6.56
N ALA A 251 -15.56 -0.30 -7.24
CA ALA A 251 -14.84 -1.38 -6.59
C ALA A 251 -13.49 -0.96 -5.99
N ALA A 252 -13.19 -1.43 -4.78
CA ALA A 252 -11.90 -1.21 -4.13
C ALA A 252 -11.43 -2.46 -3.40
N PHE A 253 -10.17 -2.82 -3.60
CA PHE A 253 -9.46 -3.84 -2.83
C PHE A 253 -8.63 -3.16 -1.75
N VAL A 254 -8.81 -3.58 -0.49
CA VAL A 254 -7.98 -3.12 0.64
C VAL A 254 -7.26 -4.34 1.18
N HIS A 255 -5.95 -4.45 0.97
CA HIS A 255 -5.23 -5.67 1.32
C HIS A 255 -3.74 -5.45 1.55
N GLY A 256 -3.27 -5.90 2.70
CA GLY A 256 -1.89 -5.73 3.15
C GLY A 256 -1.56 -4.27 3.50
N GLY A 257 -0.51 -4.06 4.29
CA GLY A 257 -0.14 -2.73 4.75
C GLY A 257 1.28 -2.66 5.30
N PRO A 258 2.31 -2.97 4.50
CA PRO A 258 3.68 -2.90 4.95
C PRO A 258 4.14 -1.45 5.08
N PHE A 259 5.13 -1.24 5.93
CA PHE A 259 5.84 0.04 6.00
C PHE A 259 6.54 0.38 4.68
N ALA A 260 6.70 1.68 4.41
CA ALA A 260 7.33 2.19 3.19
C ALA A 260 8.80 2.59 3.37
N ASN A 261 9.33 2.51 4.60
CA ASN A 261 10.75 2.74 4.92
C ASN A 261 11.52 1.41 4.94
N ILE A 262 11.21 0.51 5.88
CA ILE A 262 11.87 -0.80 6.04
C ILE A 262 11.34 -1.88 5.09
N ALA A 263 10.23 -1.60 4.40
CA ALA A 263 9.65 -2.46 3.37
C ALA A 263 9.19 -1.59 2.18
N HIS A 264 8.41 -2.18 1.27
CA HIS A 264 8.08 -1.61 -0.04
C HIS A 264 6.84 -0.71 -0.05
N GLY A 265 6.07 -0.63 1.05
CA GLY A 265 5.04 0.41 1.19
C GLY A 265 3.82 0.33 0.27
N CYS A 266 3.52 -0.83 -0.31
CA CYS A 266 2.41 -1.00 -1.26
C CYS A 266 1.34 -1.96 -0.72
N SER A 267 0.13 -1.91 -1.27
CA SER A 267 -0.86 -2.98 -1.10
C SER A 267 -0.34 -4.29 -1.68
N SER A 268 -0.99 -5.41 -1.37
CA SER A 268 -0.54 -6.72 -1.86
C SER A 268 -0.48 -6.80 -3.40
N LEU A 269 0.44 -7.62 -3.90
CA LEU A 269 0.56 -7.95 -5.31
C LEU A 269 -0.67 -8.67 -5.84
N VAL A 270 -1.24 -9.61 -5.07
CA VAL A 270 -2.46 -10.34 -5.46
C VAL A 270 -3.67 -9.41 -5.64
N ALA A 271 -3.86 -8.40 -4.79
CA ALA A 271 -4.93 -7.43 -4.95
C ALA A 271 -4.76 -6.58 -6.22
N THR A 272 -3.53 -6.12 -6.50
CA THR A 272 -3.25 -5.37 -7.73
C THR A 272 -3.44 -6.24 -8.97
N ARG A 273 -3.02 -7.51 -8.95
CA ARG A 273 -3.22 -8.44 -10.08
C ARG A 273 -4.70 -8.75 -10.32
N LEU A 274 -5.49 -8.94 -9.27
CA LEU A 274 -6.95 -9.09 -9.38
C LEU A 274 -7.58 -7.84 -10.01
N ALA A 275 -7.26 -6.66 -9.48
CA ALA A 275 -7.77 -5.40 -10.02
C ALA A 275 -7.43 -5.23 -11.52
N VAL A 276 -6.17 -5.43 -11.90
CA VAL A 276 -5.72 -5.30 -13.30
C VAL A 276 -6.37 -6.35 -14.21
N ARG A 277 -6.64 -7.55 -13.71
CA ARG A 277 -7.27 -8.60 -14.50
C ARG A 277 -8.75 -8.34 -14.76
N HIS A 278 -9.43 -7.72 -13.80
CA HIS A 278 -10.89 -7.58 -13.79
C HIS A 278 -11.39 -6.19 -14.18
N ALA A 279 -10.56 -5.15 -14.17
CA ALA A 279 -10.95 -3.78 -14.53
C ALA A 279 -10.20 -3.25 -15.78
N ASP A 280 -10.80 -2.27 -16.46
CA ASP A 280 -10.13 -1.55 -17.55
C ASP A 280 -9.00 -0.67 -17.01
N TRP A 281 -9.23 -0.06 -15.84
CA TRP A 281 -8.28 0.80 -15.14
C TRP A 281 -8.15 0.39 -13.67
N THR A 282 -6.91 0.25 -13.21
CA THR A 282 -6.57 -0.02 -11.82
C THR A 282 -5.81 1.16 -11.25
N VAL A 283 -6.33 1.74 -10.16
CA VAL A 283 -5.65 2.79 -9.42
C VAL A 283 -5.04 2.19 -8.16
N THR A 284 -3.72 2.25 -8.02
CA THR A 284 -3.01 1.82 -6.80
C THR A 284 -2.14 2.95 -6.28
N GLU A 285 -1.69 2.85 -5.04
CA GLU A 285 -0.75 3.81 -4.46
C GLU A 285 0.46 3.14 -3.79
N ALA A 286 1.48 3.95 -3.51
CA ALA A 286 2.62 3.59 -2.68
C ALA A 286 2.86 4.63 -1.58
N GLY A 287 3.34 4.19 -0.41
CA GLY A 287 3.56 5.05 0.77
C GLY A 287 4.70 6.07 0.60
N PHE A 288 4.67 7.17 1.36
CA PHE A 288 5.59 8.31 1.22
C PHE A 288 5.53 8.97 -0.17
N GLY A 289 6.62 9.60 -0.64
CA GLY A 289 6.75 10.21 -1.95
C GLY A 289 7.20 9.21 -3.03
N PHE A 290 7.38 9.70 -4.25
CA PHE A 290 7.83 8.88 -5.39
C PHE A 290 9.27 8.36 -5.22
N ASP A 291 10.13 9.10 -4.53
CA ASP A 291 11.49 8.73 -4.14
C ASP A 291 11.60 7.45 -3.29
N LEU A 292 10.56 7.13 -2.50
CA LEU A 292 10.53 5.92 -1.67
C LEU A 292 9.47 4.93 -2.13
N GLY A 293 8.20 5.32 -2.06
CA GLY A 293 7.11 4.41 -2.41
C GLY A 293 7.07 4.13 -3.91
N GLY A 294 7.25 5.17 -4.72
CA GLY A 294 7.25 5.06 -6.17
C GLY A 294 8.37 4.15 -6.66
N GLU A 295 9.61 4.43 -6.27
CA GLU A 295 10.78 3.59 -6.58
C GLU A 295 10.56 2.13 -6.15
N LYS A 296 10.19 1.88 -4.88
CA LYS A 296 9.98 0.51 -4.40
C LYS A 296 8.81 -0.20 -5.08
N PHE A 297 7.78 0.54 -5.49
CA PHE A 297 6.71 -0.03 -6.30
C PHE A 297 7.26 -0.53 -7.64
N LEU A 298 8.08 0.25 -8.32
CA LEU A 298 8.67 -0.09 -9.61
C LEU A 298 9.71 -1.22 -9.47
N ASP A 299 10.73 -1.01 -8.64
CA ASP A 299 11.89 -1.89 -8.60
C ASP A 299 11.68 -3.19 -7.82
N ILE A 300 10.71 -3.22 -6.88
CA ILE A 300 10.39 -4.42 -6.09
C ILE A 300 9.07 -5.04 -6.56
N LYS A 301 7.94 -4.33 -6.40
CA LYS A 301 6.61 -4.92 -6.62
C LYS A 301 6.34 -5.21 -8.10
N CYS A 302 6.62 -4.26 -8.99
CA CYS A 302 6.44 -4.41 -10.43
C CYS A 302 7.37 -5.47 -11.01
N ARG A 303 8.63 -5.50 -10.58
CA ARG A 303 9.60 -6.53 -10.95
C ARG A 303 9.12 -7.93 -10.58
N LEU A 304 8.67 -8.14 -9.34
CA LEU A 304 8.14 -9.44 -8.89
C LEU A 304 6.80 -9.79 -9.54
N GLY A 305 5.98 -8.78 -9.83
CA GLY A 305 4.63 -8.97 -10.36
C GLY A 305 4.53 -9.10 -11.87
N GLY A 306 5.61 -8.81 -12.61
CA GLY A 306 5.53 -8.63 -14.06
C GLY A 306 4.55 -7.52 -14.45
N LEU A 307 4.47 -6.47 -13.62
CA LEU A 307 3.57 -5.33 -13.81
C LEU A 307 4.39 -4.08 -14.16
N TRP A 308 3.78 -3.15 -14.88
CA TRP A 308 4.36 -1.82 -15.10
C TRP A 308 3.23 -0.79 -15.22
N PRO A 309 3.34 0.38 -14.57
CA PRO A 309 2.29 1.38 -14.67
C PRO A 309 2.22 1.98 -16.08
N ASP A 310 0.99 2.18 -16.55
CA ASP A 310 0.67 2.90 -17.78
C ASP A 310 0.69 4.42 -17.57
N ALA A 311 0.52 4.89 -16.34
CA ALA A 311 0.70 6.29 -15.94
C ALA A 311 1.06 6.41 -14.46
N VAL A 312 1.79 7.47 -14.12
CA VAL A 312 2.07 7.90 -12.74
C VAL A 312 1.33 9.20 -12.47
N VAL A 313 0.58 9.23 -11.37
CA VAL A 313 -0.03 10.45 -10.85
C VAL A 313 0.82 10.96 -9.69
N LEU A 314 1.34 12.18 -9.80
CA LEU A 314 2.09 12.85 -8.73
C LEU A 314 1.19 13.83 -8.02
N VAL A 315 0.78 13.50 -6.79
CA VAL A 315 -0.04 14.38 -5.95
C VAL A 315 0.81 15.48 -5.35
N ALA A 316 0.36 16.72 -5.52
CA ALA A 316 0.94 17.91 -4.92
C ALA A 316 -0.17 18.84 -4.39
N THR A 317 0.19 19.74 -3.48
CA THR A 317 -0.70 20.78 -2.95
C THR A 317 0.08 22.09 -2.87
N VAL A 318 -0.62 23.22 -2.99
CA VAL A 318 0.01 24.55 -2.86
C VAL A 318 0.77 24.65 -1.53
N ARG A 319 0.10 24.32 -0.42
CA ARG A 319 0.70 24.32 0.93
C ARG A 319 1.98 23.47 1.05
N ALA A 320 2.01 22.28 0.47
CA ALA A 320 3.16 21.39 0.59
C ALA A 320 4.33 21.87 -0.27
N LEU A 321 4.04 22.40 -1.47
CA LEU A 321 5.06 23.03 -2.30
C LEU A 321 5.63 24.28 -1.61
N THR A 322 4.79 25.16 -1.08
CA THR A 322 5.22 26.32 -0.28
C THR A 322 6.10 25.92 0.92
N ALA A 323 5.76 24.81 1.60
CA ALA A 323 6.57 24.26 2.69
C ALA A 323 7.96 23.79 2.22
N HIS A 324 8.05 23.10 1.07
CA HIS A 324 9.34 22.77 0.44
C HIS A 324 10.14 24.00 0.02
N GLY A 325 9.46 25.13 -0.24
CA GLY A 325 10.05 26.43 -0.44
C GLY A 325 10.58 27.14 0.80
N GLY A 326 10.34 26.57 1.99
CA GLY A 326 10.78 27.09 3.28
C GLY A 326 9.76 27.93 4.04
N ALA A 327 8.49 27.98 3.61
CA ALA A 327 7.44 28.76 4.28
C ALA A 327 6.30 27.89 4.82
N GLY A 328 5.83 28.19 6.03
CA GLY A 328 4.70 27.50 6.67
C GLY A 328 3.32 28.08 6.35
N GLU A 329 3.28 29.18 5.60
CA GLU A 329 2.10 29.98 5.27
C GLU A 329 2.15 30.40 3.79
N PRO A 330 1.03 30.86 3.19
CA PRO A 330 1.00 31.23 1.77
C PRO A 330 2.07 32.26 1.38
N ASP A 331 3.00 31.84 0.52
CA ASP A 331 4.11 32.63 0.00
C ASP A 331 4.41 32.17 -1.44
N ARG A 332 4.32 33.09 -2.40
CA ARG A 332 4.50 32.82 -3.82
C ARG A 332 5.96 32.55 -4.22
N ASP A 333 6.90 33.19 -3.55
CA ASP A 333 8.32 32.98 -3.79
C ASP A 333 8.74 31.63 -3.21
N ALA A 334 8.23 31.29 -2.02
CA ALA A 334 8.40 29.95 -1.47
C ALA A 334 7.73 28.90 -2.36
N LEU A 335 6.49 29.11 -2.81
CA LEU A 335 5.84 28.21 -3.76
C LEU A 335 6.72 27.97 -4.99
N SER A 336 7.29 29.04 -5.57
CA SER A 336 8.21 28.96 -6.71
C SER A 336 9.43 28.09 -6.42
N ARG A 337 10.10 28.31 -5.27
CA ARG A 337 11.25 27.48 -4.85
C ARG A 337 10.88 26.02 -4.60
N GLY A 338 9.70 25.78 -4.03
CA GLY A 338 9.21 24.45 -3.70
C GLY A 338 8.88 23.57 -4.90
N LEU A 339 8.63 24.16 -6.06
CA LEU A 339 8.38 23.43 -7.32
C LEU A 339 9.57 22.55 -7.73
N ALA A 340 10.79 22.86 -7.28
CA ALA A 340 11.95 21.99 -7.47
C ALA A 340 11.75 20.57 -6.89
N ASN A 341 10.95 20.41 -5.83
CA ASN A 341 10.63 19.09 -5.30
C ASN A 341 9.75 18.30 -6.28
N LEU A 342 8.70 18.93 -6.83
CA LEU A 342 7.84 18.33 -7.84
C LEU A 342 8.62 18.01 -9.12
N GLU A 343 9.51 18.91 -9.54
CA GLU A 343 10.40 18.73 -10.70
C GLU A 343 11.20 17.44 -10.58
N HIS A 344 11.88 17.25 -9.45
CA HIS A 344 12.72 16.07 -9.23
C HIS A 344 11.92 14.77 -9.37
N HIS A 345 10.72 14.69 -8.77
CA HIS A 345 9.87 13.50 -8.88
C HIS A 345 9.35 13.29 -10.31
N ALA A 346 8.95 14.36 -10.99
CA ALA A 346 8.46 14.29 -12.37
C ALA A 346 9.55 13.86 -13.35
N GLU A 347 10.77 14.42 -13.23
CA GLU A 347 11.93 14.04 -14.03
C GLU A 347 12.33 12.58 -13.80
N THR A 348 12.33 12.14 -12.54
CA THR A 348 12.66 10.75 -12.19
C THR A 348 11.67 9.78 -12.85
N ALA A 349 10.36 10.03 -12.72
CA ALA A 349 9.33 9.19 -13.34
C ALA A 349 9.43 9.20 -14.88
N ARG A 350 9.64 10.37 -15.50
CA ARG A 350 9.84 10.49 -16.96
C ARG A 350 11.11 9.79 -17.44
N GLY A 351 12.20 9.85 -16.65
CA GLY A 351 13.45 9.14 -16.93
C GLY A 351 13.29 7.62 -16.97
N LEU A 352 12.29 7.09 -16.25
CA LEU A 352 11.89 5.68 -16.29
C LEU A 352 10.89 5.36 -17.41
N GLY A 353 10.64 6.32 -18.32
CA GLY A 353 9.74 6.17 -19.46
C GLY A 353 8.26 6.23 -19.11
N LEU A 354 7.90 6.66 -17.89
CA LEU A 354 6.51 6.68 -17.43
C LEU A 354 5.81 8.01 -17.81
N PRO A 355 4.59 7.95 -18.36
CA PRO A 355 3.73 9.12 -18.50
C PRO A 355 3.40 9.69 -17.12
N VAL A 356 3.58 11.00 -16.93
CA VAL A 356 3.35 11.69 -15.66
C VAL A 356 2.18 12.66 -15.77
N VAL A 357 1.27 12.58 -14.81
CA VAL A 357 0.18 13.54 -14.59
C VAL A 357 0.30 14.11 -13.18
N VAL A 358 0.38 15.44 -13.06
CA VAL A 358 0.36 16.13 -11.77
C VAL A 358 -1.10 16.29 -11.32
N ALA A 359 -1.41 15.79 -10.13
CA ALA A 359 -2.70 16.02 -9.49
C ALA A 359 -2.54 17.11 -8.43
N LEU A 360 -3.00 18.32 -8.76
CA LEU A 360 -2.99 19.45 -7.83
C LEU A 360 -4.24 19.37 -6.94
N ASN A 361 -4.08 18.81 -5.75
CA ASN A 361 -5.18 18.60 -4.81
C ASN A 361 -5.53 19.93 -4.12
N VAL A 362 -6.74 20.43 -4.41
CA VAL A 362 -7.18 21.78 -4.07
C VAL A 362 -7.74 21.84 -2.66
N PHE A 363 -7.28 22.82 -1.88
CA PHE A 363 -7.82 23.15 -0.57
C PHE A 363 -8.61 24.47 -0.63
N ALA A 364 -9.59 24.62 0.27
CA ALA A 364 -10.44 25.81 0.35
C ALA A 364 -9.66 27.12 0.63
N THR A 365 -8.43 27.01 1.14
CA THR A 365 -7.55 28.14 1.43
C THR A 365 -6.65 28.53 0.27
N ASP A 366 -6.61 27.73 -0.80
CA ASP A 366 -5.71 27.98 -1.92
C ASP A 366 -6.26 29.14 -2.77
N SER A 367 -5.39 30.09 -3.13
CA SER A 367 -5.79 31.18 -4.03
C SER A 367 -5.71 30.73 -5.48
N GLU A 368 -6.60 31.28 -6.32
CA GLU A 368 -6.57 31.01 -7.77
C GLU A 368 -5.22 31.36 -8.41
N GLY A 369 -4.53 32.37 -7.88
CA GLY A 369 -3.22 32.75 -8.38
C GLY A 369 -2.12 31.74 -8.03
N ASP A 370 -2.17 31.11 -6.86
CA ASP A 370 -1.20 30.10 -6.47
C ASP A 370 -1.42 28.80 -7.25
N LEU A 371 -2.70 28.43 -7.48
CA LEU A 371 -3.04 27.29 -8.32
C LEU A 371 -2.54 27.48 -9.77
N ARG A 372 -2.78 28.66 -10.36
CA ARG A 372 -2.27 29.00 -11.70
C ARG A 372 -0.76 28.97 -11.78
N GLN A 373 -0.06 29.46 -10.76
CA GLN A 373 1.40 29.41 -10.73
C GLN A 373 1.94 27.98 -10.89
N VAL A 374 1.30 26.99 -10.26
CA VAL A 374 1.69 25.58 -10.40
C VAL A 374 1.33 25.04 -11.78
N GLU A 375 0.16 25.40 -12.31
CA GLU A 375 -0.31 24.98 -13.65
C GLU A 375 0.57 25.54 -14.77
N ASP A 376 0.87 26.84 -14.72
CA ASP A 376 1.74 27.54 -15.68
C ASP A 376 3.14 26.90 -15.66
N TRP A 377 3.68 26.64 -14.47
CA TRP A 377 4.97 25.95 -14.31
C TRP A 377 4.96 24.53 -14.91
N CYS A 378 3.86 23.78 -14.74
CA CYS A 378 3.70 22.47 -15.37
C CYS A 378 3.64 22.59 -16.89
N ALA A 379 2.89 23.56 -17.42
CA ALA A 379 2.74 23.80 -18.85
C ALA A 379 4.08 24.16 -19.52
N GLU A 380 4.89 25.02 -18.90
CA GLU A 380 6.24 25.37 -19.34
C GLU A 380 7.16 24.15 -19.51
N ARG A 381 6.91 23.08 -18.74
CA ARG A 381 7.68 21.82 -18.75
C ARG A 381 7.01 20.69 -19.52
N SER A 382 5.91 21.00 -20.21
CA SER A 382 5.09 20.00 -20.90
C SER A 382 4.63 18.87 -19.98
N LEU A 383 4.35 19.19 -18.70
CA LEU A 383 3.74 18.29 -17.75
C LEU A 383 2.23 18.49 -17.77
N VAL A 384 1.48 17.39 -17.85
CA VAL A 384 0.02 17.44 -17.73
C VAL A 384 -0.31 17.69 -16.25
N CYS A 385 -1.08 18.72 -15.97
CA CYS A 385 -1.55 19.05 -14.62
C CYS A 385 -3.07 19.12 -14.62
N ALA A 386 -3.69 18.54 -13.60
CA ALA A 386 -5.12 18.64 -13.38
C ALA A 386 -5.40 18.94 -11.90
N ARG A 387 -6.23 19.96 -11.66
CA ARG A 387 -6.80 20.21 -10.33
C ARG A 387 -7.73 19.06 -9.96
N ILE A 388 -7.73 18.70 -8.68
CA ILE A 388 -8.66 17.71 -8.13
C ILE A 388 -9.32 18.24 -6.85
N GLU A 389 -10.64 18.14 -6.82
CA GLU A 389 -11.51 18.61 -5.72
C GLU A 389 -12.30 17.45 -5.09
N ALA A 390 -11.77 16.22 -5.19
CA ALA A 390 -12.50 15.00 -4.82
C ALA A 390 -12.89 14.93 -3.34
N PHE A 391 -12.13 15.58 -2.46
CA PHE A 391 -12.49 15.70 -1.06
C PHE A 391 -13.86 16.38 -0.88
N ALA A 392 -14.13 17.45 -1.63
CA ALA A 392 -15.38 18.21 -1.53
C ALA A 392 -16.48 17.67 -2.45
N ARG A 393 -16.11 17.19 -3.65
CA ARG A 393 -17.04 16.93 -4.76
C ARG A 393 -17.08 15.46 -5.23
N GLY A 394 -16.39 14.55 -4.54
CA GLY A 394 -16.37 13.13 -4.90
C GLY A 394 -15.82 12.90 -6.31
N GLY A 395 -16.43 11.97 -7.06
CA GLY A 395 -16.03 11.65 -8.42
C GLY A 395 -16.16 12.82 -9.39
N ASP A 396 -17.15 13.70 -9.20
CA ASP A 396 -17.34 14.89 -10.04
C ASP A 396 -16.16 15.87 -9.93
N GLY A 397 -15.50 15.92 -8.77
CA GLY A 397 -14.28 16.71 -8.54
C GLY A 397 -13.00 16.09 -9.11
N ALA A 398 -13.08 14.89 -9.71
CA ALA A 398 -11.93 14.13 -10.21
C ALA A 398 -11.99 13.83 -11.72
N VAL A 399 -13.04 14.27 -12.42
CA VAL A 399 -13.24 14.01 -13.86
C VAL A 399 -12.04 14.50 -14.70
N ALA A 400 -11.58 15.74 -14.49
CA ALA A 400 -10.47 16.29 -15.25
C ALA A 400 -9.17 15.47 -15.08
N LEU A 401 -8.88 15.02 -13.84
CA LEU A 401 -7.74 14.15 -13.59
C LEU A 401 -7.92 12.78 -14.26
N ALA A 402 -9.12 12.21 -14.22
CA ALA A 402 -9.42 10.94 -14.86
C ALA A 402 -9.23 11.00 -16.39
N GLU A 403 -9.70 12.07 -17.03
CA GLU A 403 -9.49 12.31 -18.46
C GLU A 403 -8.01 12.48 -18.81
N ALA A 404 -7.27 13.26 -18.00
CA ALA A 404 -5.83 13.45 -18.17
C ALA A 404 -5.06 12.12 -18.06
N VAL A 405 -5.41 11.27 -17.08
CA VAL A 405 -4.82 9.94 -16.89
C VAL A 405 -5.15 9.00 -18.04
N VAL A 406 -6.40 8.98 -18.52
CA VAL A 406 -6.79 8.17 -19.68
C VAL A 406 -6.06 8.63 -20.94
N SER A 407 -5.89 9.94 -21.14
CA SER A 407 -5.13 10.48 -22.26
C SER A 407 -3.65 10.09 -22.19
N ALA A 408 -3.01 10.26 -21.02
CA ALA A 408 -1.59 9.96 -20.83
C ALA A 408 -1.27 8.46 -20.87
N GLY A 409 -2.08 7.61 -20.22
CA GLY A 409 -1.86 6.17 -20.11
C GLY A 409 -2.60 5.31 -21.14
N GLY A 410 -3.45 5.92 -21.97
CA GLY A 410 -4.25 5.22 -22.98
C GLY A 410 -3.50 4.81 -24.24
N GLY A 411 -2.31 5.39 -24.46
CA GLY A 411 -1.45 5.13 -25.62
C GLY A 411 -0.64 3.83 -25.53
N THR A 412 0.52 3.85 -26.19
CA THR A 412 1.49 2.74 -26.16
C THR A 412 1.95 2.47 -24.73
N ARG A 413 1.94 1.19 -24.33
CA ARG A 413 2.38 0.78 -23.00
C ARG A 413 3.87 1.06 -22.82
N PRO A 414 4.29 1.73 -21.74
CA PRO A 414 5.70 1.90 -21.44
C PRO A 414 6.38 0.54 -21.24
N ALA A 415 7.61 0.40 -21.72
CA ALA A 415 8.43 -0.76 -21.42
C ALA A 415 8.95 -0.66 -19.97
N PRO A 416 9.03 -1.78 -19.22
CA PRO A 416 9.65 -1.77 -17.90
C PRO A 416 11.09 -1.26 -17.96
N SER A 417 11.42 -0.31 -17.09
CA SER A 417 12.77 0.25 -16.94
C SER A 417 13.11 0.31 -15.46
N PHE A 418 14.08 -0.49 -15.05
CA PHE A 418 14.50 -0.60 -13.65
C PHE A 418 15.79 0.17 -13.40
N VAL A 419 15.95 0.75 -12.21
CA VAL A 419 17.13 1.57 -11.89
C VAL A 419 18.40 0.73 -11.64
N TYR A 420 18.27 -0.59 -11.48
CA TYR A 420 19.39 -1.53 -11.32
C TYR A 420 19.06 -2.96 -11.80
N PRO A 421 20.04 -3.73 -12.30
CA PRO A 421 19.90 -5.16 -12.57
C PRO A 421 19.88 -6.00 -11.29
N LEU A 422 19.38 -7.24 -11.34
CA LEU A 422 19.45 -8.18 -10.19
C LEU A 422 20.80 -8.88 -10.09
N GLU A 423 21.45 -9.12 -11.23
CA GLU A 423 22.78 -9.70 -11.32
C GLU A 423 23.76 -8.54 -11.54
N ALA A 424 24.80 -8.49 -10.69
CA ALA A 424 25.84 -7.46 -10.71
C ALA A 424 26.94 -7.77 -11.71
#